data_AF-A0A1Q8E6I1-F1
#
_entry.id   AF-A0A1Q8E6I1-F1
#
_cell.length_a   1.000
_cell.length_b   1.000
_cell.length_c   1.000
_cell.angle_alpha   90.00
_cell.angle_beta   90.00
_cell.angle_gamma   90.00
#
_symmetry.space_group_name_H-M   'P 1'
#
loop_
_entity.id
_entity.type
_entity.pdbx_description
1 polymer ?
#
loop_
_entity_poly.entity_id
_entity_poly.type
_entity_poly.pdbx_seq_one_letter_code
_entity_poly.pdbx_strand_id
1 'polypeptide(L)'
;MWYDNIENTQFLLTLYNDIPKLENIEIIEIKTWSRGQRIDLIFDIASAVDIVPPKWKLQGYTHARLRMTFFNVRESNIVITGDNLKVDADIKEDKYIYFNGSNFSTNISIIADSVYLQSIEGFKKPNKKTIDF
;
A
#
# COMPACT_ATOMS: atom_id res chain seq x y z
N MET A 1 1.86 0.14 -15.35
CA MET A 1 1.21 -0.36 -14.12
C MET A 1 1.69 0.48 -12.94
N TRP A 2 1.01 0.47 -11.79
CA TRP A 2 1.38 1.35 -10.65
C TRP A 2 2.84 1.16 -10.19
N TYR A 3 3.35 -0.06 -10.26
CA TYR A 3 4.69 -0.44 -9.83
C TYR A 3 5.81 -0.02 -10.81
N ASP A 4 5.46 0.40 -12.03
CA ASP A 4 6.42 0.94 -13.00
C ASP A 4 6.79 2.40 -12.66
N ASN A 5 5.90 3.09 -11.93
CA ASN A 5 6.01 4.50 -11.59
C ASN A 5 6.70 4.74 -10.24
N ILE A 6 7.20 3.69 -9.58
CA ILE A 6 7.85 3.79 -8.27
C ILE A 6 9.14 2.95 -8.24
N GLU A 7 10.08 3.34 -7.40
CA GLU A 7 11.38 2.68 -7.30
C GLU A 7 11.35 1.45 -6.38
N ASN A 8 12.32 0.54 -6.59
CA ASN A 8 12.55 -0.68 -5.79
C ASN A 8 11.41 -1.73 -5.80
N THR A 9 10.72 -1.87 -6.93
CA THR A 9 9.60 -2.83 -7.07
C THR A 9 10.00 -4.25 -7.45
N GLN A 10 11.28 -4.52 -7.69
CA GLN A 10 11.78 -5.83 -8.13
C GLN A 10 11.38 -6.98 -7.20
N PHE A 11 11.24 -6.72 -5.90
CA PHE A 11 10.82 -7.73 -4.94
C PHE A 11 9.36 -8.19 -5.14
N LEU A 12 8.48 -7.35 -5.68
CA LEU A 12 7.09 -7.73 -5.99
C LEU A 12 7.03 -8.87 -7.01
N LEU A 13 7.92 -8.86 -8.01
CA LEU A 13 8.02 -9.90 -9.04
C LEU A 13 8.47 -11.24 -8.47
N THR A 14 9.05 -11.27 -7.26
CA THR A 14 9.40 -12.52 -6.58
C THR A 14 8.24 -13.12 -5.79
N LEU A 15 7.17 -12.35 -5.58
CA LEU A 15 6.00 -12.73 -4.79
C LEU A 15 4.77 -12.99 -5.66
N TYR A 16 4.64 -12.29 -6.78
CA TYR A 16 3.49 -12.33 -7.66
C TYR A 16 3.91 -12.68 -9.08
N ASN A 17 3.20 -13.62 -9.70
CA ASN A 17 3.32 -13.91 -11.13
C ASN A 17 2.73 -12.75 -11.95
N ASP A 18 1.66 -12.14 -11.43
CA ASP A 18 1.07 -10.90 -11.92
C ASP A 18 0.83 -9.96 -10.74
N ILE A 19 1.50 -8.80 -10.74
CA ILE A 19 1.42 -7.86 -9.61
C ILE A 19 -0.02 -7.32 -9.53
N PRO A 20 -0.71 -7.50 -8.39
CA PRO A 20 -2.10 -7.12 -8.28
C PRO A 20 -2.26 -5.60 -8.39
N LYS A 21 -3.41 -5.19 -8.92
CA LYS A 21 -3.88 -3.81 -8.80
C LYS A 21 -4.06 -3.45 -7.32
N LEU A 22 -4.01 -2.16 -7.02
CA LEU A 22 -4.25 -1.64 -5.67
C LEU A 22 -5.75 -1.53 -5.38
N GLU A 23 -6.49 -2.61 -5.64
CA GLU A 23 -7.93 -2.70 -5.36
C GLU A 23 -8.15 -3.23 -3.93
N ASN A 24 -9.03 -2.57 -3.17
CA ASN A 24 -9.41 -2.93 -1.81
C ASN A 24 -8.20 -3.11 -0.85
N ILE A 25 -7.17 -2.27 -1.02
CA ILE A 25 -6.01 -2.25 -0.12
C ILE A 25 -6.41 -1.67 1.23
N GLU A 26 -5.87 -2.22 2.32
CA GLU A 26 -6.19 -1.75 3.66
C GLU A 26 -5.08 -0.84 4.17
N ILE A 27 -5.38 0.45 4.38
CA ILE A 27 -4.41 1.40 4.92
C ILE A 27 -4.20 1.10 6.40
N ILE A 28 -2.96 0.84 6.78
CA ILE A 28 -2.56 0.46 8.14
C ILE A 28 -2.00 1.67 8.89
N GLU A 29 -1.17 2.47 8.22
CA GLU A 29 -0.53 3.62 8.83
C GLU A 29 -0.19 4.67 7.77
N ILE A 30 -0.40 5.94 8.11
CA ILE A 30 0.10 7.08 7.36
C ILE A 30 0.97 7.90 8.31
N LYS A 31 2.22 8.12 7.94
CA LYS A 31 3.18 8.85 8.77
C LYS A 31 3.80 10.00 8.01
N THR A 32 3.57 11.21 8.51
CA THR A 32 4.16 12.43 7.95
C THR A 32 5.46 12.78 8.68
N TRP A 33 6.49 13.15 7.91
CA TRP A 33 7.79 13.55 8.41
C TRP A 33 8.20 14.90 7.84
N SER A 34 9.19 15.55 8.45
CA SER A 34 9.83 16.75 7.90
C SER A 34 8.85 17.83 7.44
N ARG A 35 7.86 18.14 8.29
CA ARG A 35 6.77 19.11 7.99
C ARG A 35 5.97 18.76 6.73
N GLY A 36 5.78 17.47 6.46
CA GLY A 36 4.98 16.98 5.35
C GLY A 36 5.78 16.67 4.08
N GLN A 37 7.06 17.03 3.99
CA GLN A 37 7.87 16.76 2.79
C GLN A 37 8.15 15.28 2.53
N ARG A 38 7.94 14.43 3.53
CA ARG A 38 8.01 12.98 3.39
C ARG A 38 6.77 12.36 4.02
N ILE A 39 6.17 11.41 3.32
CA ILE A 39 5.04 10.61 3.81
C ILE A 39 5.40 9.13 3.66
N ASP A 40 5.30 8.36 4.74
CA ASP A 40 5.30 6.91 4.66
C ASP A 40 3.84 6.43 4.68
N LEU A 41 3.48 5.58 3.73
CA LEU A 41 2.19 4.93 3.61
C LEU A 41 2.39 3.42 3.76
N ILE A 42 1.75 2.82 4.76
CA ILE A 42 1.80 1.38 5.01
C ILE A 42 0.41 0.81 4.76
N PHE A 43 0.33 -0.22 3.91
CA PHE A 43 -0.94 -0.83 3.54
C PHE A 43 -0.80 -2.32 3.23
N ASP A 44 -1.89 -3.04 3.38
CA ASP A 44 -1.99 -4.46 3.06
C ASP A 44 -2.58 -4.66 1.65
N ILE A 45 -1.91 -5.49 0.86
CA ILE A 45 -2.44 -5.95 -0.43
C ILE A 45 -3.56 -6.97 -0.17
N ALA A 46 -4.69 -6.80 -0.86
CA ALA A 46 -5.86 -7.63 -0.66
C ALA A 46 -5.65 -9.10 -1.07
N SER A 47 -4.89 -9.30 -2.15
CA SER A 47 -4.58 -10.60 -2.75
C SER A 47 -3.46 -11.33 -2.01
N ALA A 48 -3.56 -12.65 -1.95
CA ALA A 48 -2.47 -13.49 -1.46
C ALA A 48 -1.31 -13.48 -2.47
N VAL A 49 -0.08 -13.70 -1.98
CA VAL A 49 1.09 -13.87 -2.85
C VAL A 49 1.03 -15.21 -3.57
N ASP A 50 1.44 -15.25 -4.84
CA ASP A 50 1.51 -16.48 -5.62
C ASP A 50 2.68 -17.37 -5.18
N ILE A 51 3.80 -16.72 -4.84
CA ILE A 51 5.04 -17.37 -4.45
C ILE A 51 5.35 -16.98 -3.00
N VAL A 52 4.93 -17.82 -2.05
CA VAL A 52 5.16 -17.57 -0.62
C VAL A 52 6.64 -17.85 -0.28
N PRO A 53 7.41 -16.86 0.25
CA PRO A 53 8.78 -17.09 0.68
C PRO A 53 8.87 -18.14 1.80
N PRO A 54 9.96 -18.94 1.89
CA PRO A 54 10.09 -19.98 2.92
C PRO A 54 9.91 -19.46 4.35
N LYS A 55 10.44 -18.27 4.66
CA LYS A 55 10.28 -17.63 5.98
C LYS A 55 8.81 -17.32 6.30
N TRP A 56 8.02 -16.92 5.30
CA TRP A 56 6.61 -16.61 5.45
C TRP A 56 5.76 -17.86 5.61
N LYS A 57 6.09 -18.94 4.89
CA LYS A 57 5.44 -20.25 5.05
C LYS A 57 5.49 -20.75 6.49
N LEU A 58 6.66 -20.63 7.14
CA LEU A 58 6.84 -21.04 8.54
C LEU A 58 5.95 -20.25 9.53
N GLN A 59 5.60 -19.02 9.18
CA GLN A 59 4.74 -18.14 9.99
C GLN A 59 3.26 -18.19 9.57
N GLY A 60 2.93 -18.96 8.53
CA GLY A 60 1.59 -18.98 7.93
C GLY A 60 1.18 -17.64 7.30
N TYR A 61 2.16 -16.84 6.86
CA TYR A 61 1.93 -15.58 6.16
C TYR A 61 1.63 -15.83 4.69
N THR A 62 0.58 -15.20 4.20
CA THR A 62 0.04 -15.44 2.85
C THR A 62 -0.17 -14.17 2.05
N HIS A 63 -0.09 -13.01 2.68
CA HIS A 63 -0.32 -11.70 2.05
C HIS A 63 0.86 -10.77 2.30
N ALA A 64 1.00 -9.76 1.43
CA ALA A 64 2.05 -8.76 1.52
C ALA A 64 1.53 -7.46 2.12
N ARG A 65 2.28 -6.93 3.08
CA ARG A 65 2.18 -5.56 3.59
C ARG A 65 3.30 -4.74 2.97
N LEU A 66 2.95 -3.61 2.36
CA LEU A 66 3.89 -2.72 1.70
C LEU A 66 4.08 -1.46 2.52
N ARG A 67 5.31 -0.95 2.54
CA ARG A 67 5.64 0.41 2.96
C ARG A 67 6.13 1.19 1.77
N MET A 68 5.38 2.20 1.35
CA MET A 68 5.83 3.18 0.36
C MET A 68 6.23 4.47 1.05
N THR A 69 7.30 5.09 0.57
CA THR A 69 7.72 6.42 1.02
C THR A 69 7.71 7.39 -0.14
N PHE A 70 6.96 8.46 0.04
CA PHE A 70 6.87 9.61 -0.83
C PHE A 70 7.89 10.66 -0.38
N PHE A 71 8.74 11.14 -1.28
CA PHE A 71 9.75 12.17 -1.00
C PHE A 71 9.49 13.45 -1.78
N ASN A 72 9.89 14.58 -1.19
CA ASN A 72 9.62 15.92 -1.70
C ASN A 72 8.13 16.09 -2.05
N VAL A 73 7.28 15.71 -1.08
CA VAL A 73 5.83 15.84 -1.20
C VAL A 73 5.49 17.31 -1.44
N ARG A 74 4.76 17.56 -2.53
CA ARG A 74 4.31 18.89 -2.94
C ARG A 74 2.94 19.21 -2.37
N GLU A 75 2.07 18.20 -2.39
CA GLU A 75 0.71 18.29 -1.93
C GLU A 75 0.28 16.95 -1.34
N SER A 76 -0.47 17.00 -0.25
CA SER A 76 -1.15 15.84 0.31
C SER A 76 -2.50 16.23 0.87
N ASN A 77 -3.53 15.50 0.50
CA ASN A 77 -4.87 15.59 1.06
C ASN A 77 -5.24 14.23 1.66
N ILE A 78 -5.53 14.20 2.96
CA ILE A 78 -5.90 12.98 3.67
C ILE A 78 -7.15 13.29 4.46
N VAL A 79 -8.26 12.65 4.08
CA VAL A 79 -9.55 12.74 4.75
C VAL A 79 -9.97 11.33 5.12
N ILE A 80 -10.14 11.09 6.41
CA ILE A 80 -10.61 9.81 6.94
C ILE A 80 -11.85 10.09 7.78
N THR A 81 -12.94 9.42 7.44
CA THR A 81 -14.19 9.42 8.19
C THR A 81 -14.59 7.97 8.47
N GLY A 82 -15.04 7.69 9.70
CA GLY A 82 -15.33 6.31 10.13
C GLY A 82 -14.07 5.44 10.32
N ASP A 83 -14.29 4.13 10.28
CA ASP A 83 -13.28 3.10 10.56
C ASP A 83 -12.86 2.29 9.33
N ASN A 84 -13.50 2.51 8.18
CA ASN A 84 -13.18 1.79 6.95
C ASN A 84 -12.01 2.42 6.19
N LEU A 85 -10.83 1.85 6.40
CA LEU A 85 -9.57 2.23 5.74
C LEU A 85 -9.25 1.41 4.49
N LYS A 86 -10.23 0.69 3.93
CA LYS A 86 -10.04 -0.07 2.68
C LYS A 86 -10.35 0.76 1.46
N VAL A 87 -9.35 1.01 0.61
CA VAL A 87 -9.48 1.90 -0.55
C VAL A 87 -9.12 1.19 -1.83
N ASP A 88 -9.75 1.62 -2.92
CA ASP A 88 -9.21 1.39 -4.26
C ASP A 88 -8.24 2.52 -4.57
N ALA A 89 -7.04 2.17 -5.02
CA ALA A 89 -5.97 3.11 -5.27
C ALA A 89 -5.31 2.93 -6.63
N ASP A 90 -4.59 3.97 -7.04
CA ASP A 90 -3.78 3.97 -8.25
C ASP A 90 -2.57 4.89 -8.09
N ILE A 91 -1.51 4.60 -8.85
CA ILE A 91 -0.30 5.41 -8.93
C ILE A 91 -0.01 5.72 -10.38
N LYS A 92 0.04 7.01 -10.71
CA LYS A 92 0.34 7.52 -12.05
C LYS A 92 1.53 8.46 -12.01
N GLU A 93 2.29 8.48 -13.08
CA GLU A 93 3.35 9.45 -13.31
C GLU A 93 2.97 10.34 -14.50
N ASP A 94 3.19 11.64 -14.32
CA ASP A 94 3.20 12.64 -15.40
C ASP A 94 4.40 13.56 -15.13
N LYS A 95 4.19 14.81 -14.72
CA LYS A 95 5.28 15.67 -14.22
C LYS A 95 5.80 15.24 -12.84
N TYR A 96 4.92 14.65 -12.04
CA TYR A 96 5.16 14.16 -10.67
C TYR A 96 4.48 12.80 -10.51
N ILE A 97 4.71 12.15 -9.38
CA ILE A 97 4.00 10.92 -9.02
C ILE A 97 2.75 11.26 -8.23
N TYR A 98 1.62 10.71 -8.66
CA TYR A 98 0.30 10.89 -8.08
C TYR A 98 -0.16 9.57 -7.49
N PHE A 99 -0.29 9.50 -6.17
CA PHE A 99 -1.04 8.44 -5.49
C PHE A 99 -2.44 8.95 -5.18
N ASN A 100 -3.46 8.19 -5.57
CA ASN A 100 -4.83 8.45 -5.19
C ASN A 100 -5.45 7.16 -4.68
N GLY A 101 -5.96 7.16 -3.45
CA GLY A 101 -6.70 6.06 -2.83
C GLY A 101 -8.00 6.57 -2.27
N SER A 102 -9.13 5.94 -2.62
CA SER A 102 -10.42 6.37 -2.10
C SER A 102 -11.42 5.25 -1.91
N ASN A 103 -12.35 5.49 -0.98
CA ASN A 103 -13.63 4.81 -0.87
C ASN A 103 -14.69 5.87 -0.45
N PHE A 104 -15.86 5.45 0.03
CA PHE A 104 -16.90 6.38 0.49
C PHE A 104 -16.49 7.26 1.69
N SER A 105 -15.63 6.75 2.57
CA SER A 105 -15.32 7.36 3.87
C SER A 105 -13.87 7.82 4.02
N THR A 106 -12.99 7.42 3.11
CA THR A 106 -11.55 7.68 3.12
C THR A 106 -11.13 8.20 1.74
N ASN A 107 -10.40 9.30 1.72
CA ASN A 107 -9.77 9.86 0.53
C ASN A 107 -8.32 10.23 0.86
N ILE A 108 -7.38 9.76 0.05
CA ILE A 108 -5.95 9.99 0.18
C ILE A 108 -5.43 10.39 -1.18
N SER A 109 -4.88 11.59 -1.29
CA SER A 109 -4.18 12.07 -2.47
C SER A 109 -2.80 12.56 -2.06
N ILE A 110 -1.75 12.10 -2.74
CA ILE A 110 -0.37 12.51 -2.49
C ILE A 110 0.31 12.79 -3.83
N ILE A 111 0.91 13.97 -3.95
CA ILE A 111 1.72 14.39 -5.10
C ILE A 111 3.17 14.56 -4.62
N ALA A 112 4.10 13.82 -5.23
CA ALA A 112 5.50 13.78 -4.82
C ALA A 112 6.46 13.71 -6.00
N ASP A 113 7.71 14.13 -5.80
CA ASP A 113 8.74 14.02 -6.85
C ASP A 113 9.22 12.58 -7.06
N SER A 114 9.22 11.76 -6.00
CA SER A 114 9.64 10.36 -6.08
C SER A 114 8.91 9.51 -5.04
N VAL A 115 8.76 8.22 -5.37
CA VAL A 115 8.15 7.22 -4.50
C VAL A 115 9.00 5.96 -4.50
N TYR A 116 9.28 5.44 -3.31
CA TYR A 116 10.08 4.25 -3.12
C TYR A 116 9.28 3.20 -2.38
N LEU A 117 9.31 1.96 -2.87
CA LEU A 117 8.93 0.82 -2.08
C LEU A 117 10.04 0.53 -1.06
N GLN A 118 9.82 0.90 0.20
CA GLN A 118 10.82 0.80 1.26
C GLN A 118 10.93 -0.61 1.84
N SER A 119 9.80 -1.28 2.03
CA SER A 119 9.78 -2.64 2.57
C SER A 119 8.56 -3.42 2.12
N ILE A 120 8.73 -4.74 2.11
CA ILE A 120 7.65 -5.71 1.99
C ILE A 120 7.74 -6.67 3.17
N GLU A 121 6.64 -6.78 3.91
CA GLU A 121 6.49 -7.67 5.04
C GLU A 121 5.38 -8.67 4.77
N GLY A 122 5.52 -9.87 5.34
CA GLY A 122 4.49 -10.90 5.24
C GLY A 122 3.53 -10.76 6.41
N PHE A 123 2.25 -10.99 6.17
CA PHE A 123 1.29 -11.10 7.27
C PHE A 123 0.28 -12.22 7.04
N LYS A 124 -0.34 -12.65 8.14
CA LYS A 124 -1.49 -13.54 8.13
C LYS A 124 -2.75 -12.70 8.21
N LYS A 125 -3.55 -12.71 7.15
CA LYS A 125 -4.87 -12.05 7.17
C LYS A 125 -5.71 -12.69 8.28
N PRO A 126 -6.29 -11.91 9.22
CA PRO A 126 -7.15 -12.48 10.24
C PRO A 126 -8.34 -13.15 9.57
N ASN A 127 -8.65 -14.39 9.99
CA ASN A 127 -9.91 -15.01 9.59
C ASN A 127 -11.03 -14.10 10.09
N LYS A 128 -11.98 -13.73 9.23
CA LYS A 128 -13.22 -13.09 9.67
C LYS A 128 -13.79 -13.98 10.78
N LYS A 129 -13.73 -13.53 12.03
CA LYS A 129 -14.52 -14.16 13.09
C LYS A 129 -15.96 -14.00 12.64
N THR A 130 -16.66 -15.10 12.41
CA THR A 130 -18.12 -15.12 12.53
C THR A 130 -18.41 -14.55 13.90
N ILE A 131 -18.97 -13.34 13.94
CA ILE A 131 -19.59 -12.82 15.14
C ILE A 131 -20.93 -13.54 15.17
N ASP A 132 -20.98 -14.66 15.89
CA ASP A 132 -22.25 -15.28 16.24
C ASP A 132 -22.93 -14.32 17.22
N PHE A 133 -24.01 -13.69 16.76
CA PHE A 133 -24.94 -12.91 17.59
C PHE A 133 -25.93 -13.85 18.27
#